data_AF-A0A817FD95-F1
#
_entry.id   AF-A0A817FD95-F1
#
_cell.length_a   1.000
_cell.length_b   1.000
_cell.length_c   1.000
_cell.angle_alpha   90.00
_cell.angle_beta   90.00
_cell.angle_gamma   90.00
#
_symmetry.space_group_name_H-M   'P 1'
#
loop_
_entity.id
_entity.type
_entity.pdbx_description
1 polymer ?
#
loop_
_entity_poly.entity_id
_entity_poly.type
_entity_poly.pdbx_seq_one_letter_code
_entity_poly.pdbx_strand_id
1 'polypeptide(L)'
;MLDIKEPPMDLLLIIRTLCKLRYDGGYSKKVSLPNGCSRRFGDLMSHKENVLMDPQLYTMFYRYIGIIKNKLGGALEINESEFLNFGSCLSLEFSAIDHSCRPNAVYMFIGRTLVVKALCDIANFDDVRVTYTDITQPRRMRRNFLKDQYFFDCTCEECTEDPLNLEKLKSHSPCCPECQNLVDGNKCMSCNKEVDLPALYHKILKITERGSTYCEVICIPE
;
A
#
# COMPACT_ATOMS: atom_id res chain seq x y z
N MET A 1 26.03 17.19 -17.11
CA MET A 1 25.39 16.29 -18.08
C MET A 1 25.28 14.95 -17.37
N LEU A 2 24.09 14.57 -16.91
CA LEU A 2 23.93 13.28 -16.23
C LEU A 2 23.82 12.20 -17.30
N ASP A 3 24.77 11.27 -17.27
CA ASP A 3 24.84 10.07 -18.10
C ASP A 3 23.75 9.10 -17.62
N ILE A 4 22.49 9.40 -17.97
CA ILE A 4 21.35 8.54 -17.64
C ILE A 4 21.30 7.46 -18.73
N LYS A 5 22.05 6.38 -18.53
CA LYS A 5 22.07 5.22 -19.44
C LYS A 5 20.69 4.55 -19.57
N GLU A 6 19.82 4.67 -18.56
CA GLU A 6 18.45 4.16 -18.59
C GLU A 6 17.50 5.14 -17.88
N PRO A 7 16.35 5.51 -18.50
CA PRO A 7 15.38 6.40 -17.87
C PRO A 7 14.79 5.79 -16.59
N PRO A 8 14.54 6.58 -15.53
CA PRO A 8 13.90 6.08 -14.32
C PRO A 8 12.57 5.36 -14.62
N MET A 9 12.27 4.28 -13.89
CA MET A 9 11.06 3.47 -14.10
C MET A 9 9.77 4.31 -14.04
N ASP A 10 9.71 5.30 -13.15
CA ASP A 10 8.57 6.20 -13.03
C ASP A 10 8.37 7.06 -14.28
N LEU A 11 9.46 7.51 -14.91
CA LEU A 11 9.40 8.26 -16.16
C LEU A 11 8.85 7.38 -17.30
N LEU A 12 9.29 6.13 -17.38
CA LEU A 12 8.75 5.17 -18.35
C LEU A 12 7.27 4.88 -18.11
N LEU A 13 6.85 4.71 -16.85
CA LEU A 13 5.44 4.52 -16.50
C LEU A 13 4.60 5.75 -16.89
N ILE A 14 5.08 6.97 -16.62
CA ILE A 14 4.40 8.21 -17.00
C ILE A 14 4.24 8.27 -18.52
N ILE A 15 5.31 7.99 -19.29
CA ILE A 15 5.27 8.01 -20.75
C ILE A 15 4.25 6.99 -21.29
N ARG A 16 4.31 5.73 -20.83
CA ARG A 16 3.35 4.68 -21.24
C ARG A 16 1.91 5.07 -20.91
N THR A 17 1.70 5.63 -19.73
CA THR A 17 0.38 6.12 -19.30
C THR A 17 -0.11 7.22 -20.23
N LEU A 18 0.71 8.23 -20.52
CA LEU A 18 0.34 9.31 -21.44
C LEU A 18 0.05 8.80 -22.86
N CYS A 19 0.82 7.84 -23.37
CA CYS A 19 0.55 7.20 -24.66
C CYS A 19 -0.81 6.46 -24.65
N LYS A 20 -1.07 5.64 -23.62
CA LYS A 20 -2.35 4.92 -23.47
C LYS A 20 -3.54 5.87 -23.39
N LEU A 21 -3.38 6.96 -22.65
CA LEU A 21 -4.43 7.97 -22.50
C LEU A 21 -4.69 8.72 -23.81
N ARG A 22 -3.65 9.10 -24.55
CA ARG A 22 -3.74 9.93 -25.75
C ARG A 22 -4.12 9.15 -27.01
N TYR A 23 -3.53 7.97 -27.21
CA TYR A 23 -3.63 7.24 -28.47
C TYR A 23 -4.60 6.04 -28.40
N ASP A 24 -4.78 5.46 -27.21
CA ASP A 24 -5.62 4.26 -27.04
C ASP A 24 -6.97 4.58 -26.36
N GLY A 25 -7.36 5.85 -26.31
CA GLY A 25 -8.63 6.28 -25.70
C GLY A 25 -8.70 6.05 -24.19
N GLY A 26 -7.57 5.89 -23.50
CA GLY A 26 -7.52 5.53 -22.08
C GLY A 26 -8.30 6.46 -21.14
N TYR A 27 -8.48 7.75 -21.49
CA TYR A 27 -9.33 8.67 -20.73
C TYR A 27 -10.79 8.22 -20.64
N SER A 28 -11.29 7.51 -21.65
CA SER A 28 -12.66 7.01 -21.71
C SER A 28 -12.79 5.59 -21.15
N LYS A 29 -11.69 4.85 -20.97
CA LYS A 29 -11.70 3.49 -20.41
C LYS A 29 -12.22 3.54 -18.98
N LYS A 30 -13.23 2.73 -18.71
CA LYS A 30 -13.92 2.61 -17.44
C LYS A 30 -13.65 1.23 -16.87
N VAL A 31 -13.33 1.16 -15.58
CA VAL A 31 -13.25 -0.10 -14.83
C VAL A 31 -14.43 -0.19 -13.87
N SER A 32 -14.89 -1.41 -13.60
CA SER A 32 -15.91 -1.69 -12.60
C SER A 32 -15.26 -2.14 -11.31
N LEU A 33 -15.76 -1.63 -10.18
CA LEU A 33 -15.35 -2.03 -8.85
C LEU A 33 -16.32 -3.10 -8.29
N PRO A 34 -15.89 -3.90 -7.30
CA PRO A 34 -16.75 -4.94 -6.70
C PRO A 34 -18.03 -4.41 -6.03
N ASN A 35 -18.06 -3.15 -5.59
CA ASN A 35 -19.27 -2.50 -5.08
C ASN A 35 -20.26 -2.06 -6.19
N GLY A 36 -20.00 -2.39 -7.45
CA GLY A 36 -20.82 -1.97 -8.59
C GLY A 36 -20.56 -0.54 -9.06
N CYS A 37 -19.75 0.24 -8.33
CA CYS A 37 -19.26 1.53 -8.81
C CYS A 37 -18.25 1.34 -9.93
N SER A 38 -17.85 2.46 -10.52
CA SER A 38 -16.98 2.44 -11.69
C SER A 38 -16.08 3.65 -11.71
N ARG A 39 -14.87 3.49 -12.21
CA ARG A 39 -13.85 4.55 -12.22
C ARG A 39 -13.14 4.65 -13.56
N ARG A 40 -12.58 5.83 -13.81
CA ARG A 40 -11.76 6.19 -14.97
C ARG A 40 -10.48 6.84 -14.47
N PHE A 41 -9.53 7.05 -15.39
CA PHE A 41 -8.28 7.74 -15.07
C PHE A 41 -8.49 9.12 -14.43
N GLY A 42 -9.51 9.86 -14.88
CA GLY A 42 -9.85 11.18 -14.33
C GLY A 42 -10.35 11.17 -12.88
N ASP A 43 -10.75 10.00 -12.36
CA ASP A 43 -11.23 9.84 -10.98
C ASP A 43 -10.08 9.55 -9.99
N LEU A 44 -8.83 9.51 -10.47
CA LEU A 44 -7.65 9.42 -9.61
C LEU A 44 -7.45 10.71 -8.82
N MET A 45 -7.06 10.58 -7.56
CA MET A 45 -6.80 11.72 -6.69
C MET A 45 -5.59 12.50 -7.22
N SER A 46 -5.79 13.80 -7.45
CA SER A 46 -4.72 14.69 -7.90
C SER A 46 -4.08 15.37 -6.70
N HIS A 47 -2.76 15.23 -6.56
CA HIS A 47 -1.95 15.99 -5.61
C HIS A 47 -1.25 17.18 -6.28
N LYS A 48 -1.86 17.74 -7.33
CA LYS A 48 -1.29 18.85 -8.12
C LYS A 48 -0.86 20.01 -7.23
N GLU A 49 -1.71 20.43 -6.30
CA GLU A 49 -1.40 21.56 -5.42
C GLU A 49 -0.21 21.25 -4.50
N ASN A 50 -0.17 20.06 -3.89
CA ASN A 50 0.94 19.63 -3.06
C ASN A 50 2.27 19.62 -3.84
N VAL A 51 2.27 19.06 -5.05
CA VAL A 51 3.45 19.00 -5.93
C VAL A 51 3.91 20.38 -6.37
N LEU A 52 2.98 21.30 -6.65
CA LEU A 52 3.32 22.67 -7.05
C LEU A 52 3.86 23.51 -5.89
N MET A 53 3.44 23.23 -4.67
CA MET A 53 3.88 23.94 -3.47
C MET A 53 5.21 23.41 -2.91
N ASP A 54 5.61 22.18 -3.24
CA ASP A 54 6.91 21.61 -2.88
C ASP A 54 7.99 21.94 -3.94
N PRO A 55 9.04 22.73 -3.61
CA PRO A 55 10.05 23.14 -4.59
C PRO A 55 10.86 21.97 -5.19
N GLN A 56 11.07 20.89 -4.43
CA GLN A 56 11.84 19.74 -4.88
C GLN A 56 11.01 18.91 -5.86
N LEU A 57 9.75 18.61 -5.50
CA LEU A 57 8.83 17.88 -6.37
C LEU A 57 8.50 18.68 -7.63
N TYR A 58 8.29 19.99 -7.50
CA TYR A 58 8.11 20.89 -8.64
C TYR A 58 9.31 20.79 -9.60
N THR A 59 10.54 20.91 -9.09
CA THR A 59 11.75 20.82 -9.92
C THR A 59 11.86 19.47 -10.64
N MET A 60 11.55 18.36 -9.95
CA MET A 60 11.54 17.03 -10.56
C MET A 60 10.48 16.90 -11.65
N PHE A 61 9.26 17.37 -11.38
CA PHE A 61 8.15 17.33 -12.33
C PHE A 61 8.50 18.05 -13.64
N TYR A 62 9.04 19.27 -13.57
CA TYR A 62 9.40 20.03 -14.78
C TYR A 62 10.56 19.40 -15.55
N ARG A 63 11.50 18.73 -14.87
CA ARG A 63 12.53 17.93 -15.53
C ARG A 63 11.92 16.78 -16.33
N TYR A 64 10.99 16.03 -15.74
CA TYR A 64 10.28 14.95 -16.44
C TYR A 64 9.48 15.47 -17.62
N ILE A 65 8.74 16.58 -17.47
CA ILE A 65 8.00 17.20 -18.59
C ILE A 65 8.94 17.58 -19.73
N GLY A 66 10.13 18.11 -19.44
CA GLY A 66 11.13 18.42 -20.47
C GLY A 66 11.56 17.18 -21.26
N ILE A 67 11.85 16.08 -20.56
CA ILE A 67 12.24 14.81 -21.18
C ILE A 67 11.07 14.22 -21.98
N ILE A 68 9.87 14.20 -21.41
CA ILE A 68 8.65 13.69 -22.07
C ILE A 68 8.36 14.47 -23.35
N LYS A 69 8.43 15.81 -23.32
CA LYS A 69 8.21 16.65 -24.51
C LYS A 69 9.23 16.36 -25.61
N ASN A 70 10.50 16.16 -25.25
CA ASN A 70 11.53 15.79 -26.20
C ASN A 70 11.29 14.40 -26.80
N LYS A 71 10.97 13.41 -25.94
CA LYS A 71 10.77 12.01 -26.32
C LYS A 71 9.45 11.70 -27.02
N LEU A 72 8.37 12.43 -26.73
CA LEU A 72 7.09 12.31 -27.44
C LEU A 72 6.99 13.25 -28.66
N GLY A 73 7.92 14.20 -28.79
CA GLY A 73 8.01 15.13 -29.92
C GLY A 73 8.82 14.59 -31.11
N GLY A 74 9.60 13.52 -30.91
CA GLY A 74 10.21 12.71 -31.97
C GLY A 74 9.88 11.25 -31.70
N ALA A 75 9.42 10.50 -32.71
CA ALA A 75 8.87 9.15 -32.59
C ALA A 75 9.49 8.28 -31.48
N LEU A 76 8.66 7.82 -30.56
CA LEU A 76 9.08 7.08 -29.38
C LEU A 76 9.19 5.58 -29.71
N GLU A 77 10.41 5.05 -29.86
CA GLU A 77 10.65 3.61 -29.85
C GLU A 77 10.87 3.15 -28.41
N ILE A 78 9.85 2.53 -27.80
CA ILE A 78 10.00 1.83 -26.52
C ILE A 78 10.30 0.37 -26.85
N ASN A 79 11.49 -0.11 -26.48
CA ASN A 79 11.83 -1.52 -26.61
C ASN A 79 11.10 -2.32 -25.51
N GLU A 80 10.35 -3.36 -25.89
CA GLU A 80 9.54 -4.18 -24.98
C GLU A 80 10.37 -5.14 -24.10
N SER A 81 11.67 -5.30 -24.38
CA SER A 81 12.49 -6.38 -23.82
C SER A 81 13.19 -6.09 -22.49
N GLU A 82 13.03 -4.91 -21.88
CA GLU A 82 13.68 -4.55 -20.59
C GLU A 82 12.87 -4.96 -19.34
N PHE A 83 11.77 -5.71 -19.48
CA PHE A 83 10.85 -6.01 -18.36
C PHE A 83 11.14 -7.35 -17.70
N LEU A 84 12.22 -7.41 -16.93
CA LEU A 84 12.36 -8.47 -15.94
C LEU A 84 13.04 -7.99 -14.66
N ASN A 85 12.44 -7.01 -13.98
CA ASN A 85 12.61 -6.76 -12.54
C ASN A 85 11.49 -5.79 -12.06
N PHE A 86 10.88 -6.10 -10.90
CA PHE A 86 9.94 -5.29 -10.12
C PHE A 86 9.45 -3.97 -10.78
N GLY A 87 8.40 -4.05 -11.60
CA GLY A 87 7.86 -2.88 -12.31
C GLY A 87 6.83 -2.09 -11.49
N SER A 88 6.75 -0.79 -11.74
CA SER A 88 5.65 0.05 -11.26
C SER A 88 4.40 -0.18 -12.12
N CYS A 89 3.22 -0.24 -11.50
CA CYS A 89 1.94 -0.36 -12.22
C CYS A 89 0.96 0.75 -11.81
N LEU A 90 0.03 1.07 -12.71
CA LEU A 90 -1.13 1.90 -12.42
C LEU A 90 -2.39 1.04 -12.54
N SER A 91 -3.15 0.91 -11.45
CA SER A 91 -4.44 0.21 -11.43
C SER A 91 -5.52 1.13 -10.87
N LEU A 92 -6.60 1.31 -11.63
CA LEU A 92 -7.72 2.17 -11.25
C LEU A 92 -8.55 1.56 -10.10
N GLU A 93 -8.63 0.23 -10.07
CA GLU A 93 -9.31 -0.55 -9.04
C GLU A 93 -8.53 -0.51 -7.72
N PHE A 94 -7.22 -0.78 -7.76
CA PHE A 94 -6.39 -0.78 -6.55
C PHE A 94 -6.26 0.62 -5.94
N SER A 95 -6.14 1.66 -6.77
CA SER A 95 -6.14 3.06 -6.32
C SER A 95 -7.48 3.53 -5.72
N ALA A 96 -8.48 2.65 -5.57
CA ALA A 96 -9.73 2.94 -4.85
C ALA A 96 -9.67 2.51 -3.37
N ILE A 97 -8.68 1.72 -2.98
CA ILE A 97 -8.61 1.10 -1.67
C ILE A 97 -7.77 1.98 -0.75
N ASP A 98 -8.35 2.45 0.34
CA ASP A 98 -7.67 3.34 1.27
C ASP A 98 -6.66 2.62 2.20
N HIS A 99 -5.79 3.43 2.79
CA HIS A 99 -4.80 2.99 3.75
C HIS A 99 -5.39 2.72 5.15
N SER A 100 -4.87 1.69 5.84
CA SER A 100 -4.86 1.59 7.30
C SER A 100 -3.55 1.00 7.80
N CYS A 101 -3.03 1.49 8.93
CA CYS A 101 -1.90 0.85 9.63
C CYS A 101 -2.31 -0.48 10.30
N ARG A 102 -3.61 -0.73 10.46
CA ARG A 102 -4.22 -2.03 10.79
C ARG A 102 -5.08 -2.46 9.61
N PRO A 103 -4.47 -3.01 8.55
CA PRO A 103 -5.21 -3.39 7.36
C PRO A 103 -6.08 -4.62 7.63
N ASN A 104 -7.20 -4.71 6.92
CA ASN A 104 -8.05 -5.91 6.88
C ASN A 104 -7.86 -6.70 5.58
N ALA A 105 -7.00 -6.24 4.68
CA ALA A 105 -6.60 -6.93 3.46
C ALA A 105 -5.10 -6.75 3.19
N VAL A 106 -4.51 -7.72 2.50
CA VAL A 106 -3.14 -7.67 1.97
C VAL A 106 -3.19 -7.72 0.46
N TYR A 107 -2.20 -7.15 -0.21
CA TYR A 107 -2.06 -7.28 -1.65
C TYR A 107 -0.71 -7.89 -2.03
N MET A 108 -0.68 -8.56 -3.18
CA MET A 108 0.51 -9.18 -3.75
C MET A 108 0.43 -9.20 -5.26
N PHE A 109 1.57 -9.38 -5.91
CA PHE A 109 1.63 -9.59 -7.35
C PHE A 109 1.81 -11.08 -7.66
N ILE A 110 0.94 -11.62 -8.51
CA ILE A 110 1.10 -12.93 -9.13
C ILE A 110 1.40 -12.68 -10.61
N GLY A 111 2.69 -12.68 -10.97
CA GLY A 111 3.13 -12.24 -12.28
C GLY A 111 2.78 -10.76 -12.50
N ARG A 112 1.95 -10.49 -13.52
CA ARG A 112 1.44 -9.13 -13.84
C ARG A 112 0.11 -8.80 -13.16
N THR A 113 -0.46 -9.72 -12.40
CA THR A 113 -1.77 -9.54 -11.77
C THR A 113 -1.58 -9.05 -10.33
N LEU A 114 -2.14 -7.88 -10.02
CA LEU A 114 -2.30 -7.44 -8.63
C LEU A 114 -3.50 -8.19 -8.03
N VAL A 115 -3.26 -8.83 -6.89
CA VAL A 115 -4.27 -9.55 -6.12
C VAL A 115 -4.43 -8.89 -4.76
N VAL A 116 -5.66 -8.58 -4.38
CA VAL A 116 -6.03 -8.18 -3.02
C VAL A 116 -6.73 -9.34 -2.34
N LYS A 117 -6.28 -9.70 -1.14
CA LYS A 117 -6.80 -10.80 -0.35
C LYS A 117 -7.23 -10.29 1.03
N ALA A 118 -8.46 -10.59 1.42
CA ALA A 118 -8.96 -10.28 2.76
C ALA A 118 -8.25 -11.11 3.84
N LEU A 119 -8.03 -10.49 5.01
CA LEU A 119 -7.45 -11.10 6.21
C LEU A 119 -8.52 -11.44 7.26
N CYS A 120 -9.73 -10.94 7.07
CA CYS A 120 -10.91 -11.23 7.87
C CYS A 120 -12.17 -11.02 7.01
N ASP A 121 -13.35 -11.27 7.58
CA ASP A 121 -14.59 -10.94 6.89
C ASP A 121 -14.72 -9.42 6.71
N ILE A 122 -15.11 -9.00 5.52
CA ILE A 122 -15.29 -7.58 5.14
C ILE A 122 -16.69 -7.46 4.51
N ALA A 123 -17.50 -6.54 5.03
CA ALA A 123 -18.88 -6.41 4.59
C ALA A 123 -19.00 -5.83 3.17
N ASN A 124 -18.22 -4.79 2.86
CA ASN A 124 -18.27 -4.10 1.58
C ASN A 124 -16.87 -3.76 1.06
N PHE A 125 -16.73 -3.58 -0.26
CA PHE A 125 -15.47 -3.14 -0.86
C PHE A 125 -14.97 -1.80 -0.31
N ASP A 126 -15.89 -0.89 0.04
CA ASP A 126 -15.55 0.43 0.60
C ASP A 126 -14.89 0.34 1.99
N ASP A 127 -15.03 -0.80 2.67
CA ASP A 127 -14.41 -1.08 3.97
C ASP A 127 -13.03 -1.73 3.85
N VAL A 128 -12.59 -2.08 2.63
CA VAL A 128 -11.28 -2.69 2.39
C VAL A 128 -10.19 -1.67 2.70
N ARG A 129 -9.20 -2.07 3.50
CA ARG A 129 -8.03 -1.28 3.88
C ARG A 129 -6.76 -2.09 3.72
N VAL A 130 -5.80 -1.55 2.98
CA VAL A 130 -4.45 -2.10 2.81
C VAL A 130 -3.41 -1.22 3.49
N THR A 131 -2.18 -1.70 3.66
CA THR A 131 -1.09 -0.85 4.13
C THR A 131 -0.31 -0.25 2.95
N TYR A 132 0.00 1.04 3.01
CA TYR A 132 0.86 1.73 2.04
C TYR A 132 2.30 1.87 2.55
N THR A 133 2.52 1.53 3.81
CA THR A 133 3.77 1.73 4.53
C THR A 133 4.14 0.46 5.30
N ASP A 134 5.36 0.40 5.77
CA ASP A 134 5.82 -0.68 6.63
C ASP A 134 5.21 -0.52 8.03
N ILE A 135 4.30 -1.44 8.38
CA ILE A 135 3.60 -1.44 9.67
C ILE A 135 4.53 -1.73 10.86
N THR A 136 5.72 -2.28 10.61
CA THR A 136 6.73 -2.51 11.66
C THR A 136 7.41 -1.23 12.11
N GLN A 137 7.33 -0.15 11.31
CA GLN A 137 7.88 1.15 11.67
C GLN A 137 7.06 1.82 12.78
N PRO A 138 7.66 2.61 13.68
CA PRO A 138 6.95 3.39 14.68
C PRO A 138 5.92 4.35 14.07
N ARG A 139 4.85 4.63 14.80
CA ARG A 139 3.73 5.51 14.40
C ARG A 139 4.20 6.82 13.76
N ARG A 140 5.19 7.49 14.36
CA ARG A 140 5.75 8.76 13.84
C ARG A 140 6.33 8.59 12.43
N MET A 141 7.08 7.53 12.18
CA MET A 141 7.69 7.27 10.88
C MET A 141 6.64 6.94 9.82
N ARG A 142 5.64 6.13 10.18
CA ARG A 142 4.50 5.84 9.29
C ARG A 142 3.74 7.12 8.90
N ARG A 143 3.39 7.96 9.88
CA ARG A 143 2.66 9.23 9.63
C ARG A 143 3.46 10.20 8.76
N ASN A 144 4.75 10.35 9.03
CA ASN A 144 5.63 11.18 8.20
C ASN A 144 5.69 10.64 6.76
N PHE A 145 5.92 9.34 6.59
CA PHE A 145 5.97 8.72 5.27
C PHE A 145 4.66 8.92 4.49
N LEU A 146 3.50 8.68 5.12
CA LEU A 146 2.20 8.86 4.47
C LEU A 146 1.93 10.32 4.12
N LYS A 147 2.34 11.26 4.97
CA LYS A 147 2.22 12.68 4.70
C LYS A 147 3.12 13.13 3.54
N ASP A 148 4.35 12.64 3.51
CA ASP A 148 5.34 13.04 2.51
C ASP A 148 5.08 12.39 1.15
N GLN A 149 4.61 11.14 1.12
CA GLN A 149 4.41 10.37 -0.13
C GLN A 149 2.97 10.39 -0.65
N TYR A 150 1.97 10.49 0.24
CA TYR A 150 0.55 10.39 -0.10
C TYR A 150 -0.25 11.64 0.32
N PHE A 151 0.40 12.65 0.91
CA PHE A 151 -0.18 13.95 1.22
C PHE A 151 -1.41 13.93 2.13
N PHE A 152 -1.52 12.94 3.02
CA PHE A 152 -2.58 12.88 4.02
C PHE A 152 -2.04 12.56 5.42
N ASP A 153 -2.76 13.03 6.44
CA ASP A 153 -2.52 12.66 7.83
C ASP A 153 -3.32 11.39 8.17
N CYS A 154 -2.62 10.29 8.49
CA CYS A 154 -3.29 9.04 8.84
C CYS A 154 -4.02 9.13 10.17
N THR A 155 -5.33 8.86 10.14
CA THR A 155 -6.26 8.88 11.27
C THR A 155 -6.87 7.51 11.59
N CYS A 156 -6.28 6.42 11.07
CA CYS A 156 -6.72 5.06 11.43
C CYS A 156 -6.57 4.78 12.93
N GLU A 157 -7.27 3.76 13.42
CA GLU A 157 -7.29 3.34 14.83
C GLU A 157 -5.88 3.26 15.45
N GLU A 158 -4.92 2.61 14.77
CA GLU A 158 -3.53 2.49 15.26
C GLU A 158 -2.79 3.83 15.40
N CYS A 159 -3.21 4.86 14.65
CA CYS A 159 -2.59 6.18 14.64
C CYS A 159 -3.27 7.16 15.60
N THR A 160 -4.54 6.95 15.94
CA THR A 160 -5.33 7.81 16.83
C THR A 160 -5.35 7.32 18.27
N GLU A 161 -5.16 6.04 18.51
CA GLU A 161 -5.16 5.47 19.85
C GLU A 161 -3.97 5.88 20.72
N ASP A 162 -4.16 5.81 22.04
CA ASP A 162 -3.09 5.94 23.02
C ASP A 162 -2.10 4.75 22.90
N PRO A 163 -0.80 4.98 22.62
CA PRO A 163 0.21 3.92 22.64
C PRO A 163 0.29 3.14 23.95
N LEU A 164 -0.18 3.73 25.05
CA LEU A 164 -0.18 3.13 26.39
C LEU A 164 -1.48 2.39 26.72
N ASN A 165 -2.36 2.16 25.73
CA ASN A 165 -3.57 1.37 25.92
C ASN A 165 -3.23 -0.09 26.26
N LEU A 166 -3.25 -0.40 27.56
CA LEU A 166 -2.82 -1.69 28.10
C LEU A 166 -3.70 -2.86 27.63
N GLU A 167 -5.00 -2.64 27.44
CA GLU A 167 -5.92 -3.68 26.96
C GLU A 167 -5.58 -4.11 25.53
N LYS A 168 -5.19 -3.15 24.68
CA LYS A 168 -4.77 -3.45 23.31
C LYS A 168 -3.39 -4.08 23.24
N LEU A 169 -2.45 -3.65 24.09
CA LEU A 169 -1.16 -4.32 24.22
C LEU A 169 -1.33 -5.78 24.61
N LYS A 170 -2.23 -6.09 25.54
CA LYS A 170 -2.55 -7.47 25.93
C LYS A 170 -3.18 -8.29 24.79
N SER A 171 -3.99 -7.70 23.92
CA SER A 171 -4.64 -8.45 22.83
C SER A 171 -3.69 -8.86 21.69
N HIS A 172 -2.52 -8.24 21.59
CA HIS A 172 -1.53 -8.52 20.52
C HIS A 172 -0.17 -9.02 21.05
N SER A 173 0.00 -9.09 22.38
CA SER A 173 1.24 -9.52 23.02
C SER A 173 1.04 -10.82 23.81
N PRO A 174 2.09 -11.65 23.96
CA PRO A 174 2.03 -12.78 24.88
C PRO A 174 1.62 -12.33 26.28
N CYS A 175 0.52 -12.91 26.78
CA CYS A 175 0.01 -12.65 28.12
C CYS A 175 0.20 -13.88 29.01
N CYS A 176 0.40 -13.65 30.30
CA CYS A 176 0.47 -14.70 31.30
C CYS A 176 -0.86 -15.49 31.33
N PRO A 177 -0.84 -16.83 31.26
CA PRO A 177 -2.06 -17.63 31.22
C PRO A 177 -2.85 -17.59 32.53
N GLU A 178 -2.21 -17.24 33.65
CA GLU A 178 -2.88 -17.21 34.96
C GLU A 178 -3.57 -15.87 35.26
N CYS A 179 -2.92 -14.75 34.95
CA CYS A 179 -3.39 -13.42 35.35
C CYS A 179 -3.62 -12.44 34.19
N GLN A 180 -3.45 -12.91 32.95
CA GLN A 180 -3.70 -12.14 31.71
C GLN A 180 -2.92 -10.81 31.61
N ASN A 181 -1.77 -10.71 32.27
CA ASN A 181 -0.92 -9.54 32.21
C ASN A 181 0.28 -9.78 31.29
N LEU A 182 0.91 -8.70 30.82
CA LEU A 182 2.04 -8.74 29.88
C LEU A 182 3.22 -9.52 30.45
N VAL A 183 4.02 -10.08 29.54
CA VAL A 183 5.24 -10.83 29.84
C VAL A 183 6.44 -10.03 29.36
N ASP A 184 7.45 -9.88 30.22
CA ASP A 184 8.75 -9.29 29.90
C ASP A 184 9.82 -10.40 29.98
N GLY A 185 10.49 -10.67 28.85
CA GLY A 185 11.31 -11.87 28.70
C GLY A 185 10.48 -13.13 28.96
N ASN A 186 10.91 -13.98 29.89
CA ASN A 186 10.17 -15.18 30.28
C ASN A 186 9.34 -14.99 31.57
N LYS A 187 9.12 -13.76 32.08
CA LYS A 187 8.42 -13.53 33.35
C LYS A 187 7.21 -12.63 33.20
N CYS A 188 6.12 -12.96 33.89
CA CYS A 188 4.96 -12.09 33.96
C CYS A 188 5.29 -10.81 34.72
N MET A 189 4.92 -9.65 34.16
CA MET A 189 5.12 -8.33 34.78
C MET A 189 4.29 -8.11 36.05
N SER A 190 3.32 -8.97 36.34
CA SER A 190 2.42 -8.85 37.51
C SER A 190 2.67 -9.92 38.57
N CYS A 191 2.62 -11.21 38.22
CA CYS A 191 2.81 -12.29 39.19
C CYS A 191 4.26 -12.80 39.27
N ASN A 192 5.16 -12.29 38.42
CA ASN A 192 6.58 -12.67 38.33
C ASN A 192 6.85 -14.17 38.06
N LYS A 193 5.81 -14.93 37.69
CA LYS A 193 5.94 -16.34 37.31
C LYS A 193 6.60 -16.48 35.96
N GLU A 194 7.37 -17.55 35.79
CA GLU A 194 7.92 -17.91 34.49
C GLU A 194 6.81 -18.36 33.54
N VAL A 195 6.91 -17.93 32.29
CA VAL A 195 5.95 -18.18 31.21
C VAL A 195 6.68 -18.86 30.06
N ASP A 196 6.13 -19.98 29.59
CA ASP A 196 6.61 -20.69 28.39
C ASP A 196 6.24 -19.91 27.11
N LEU A 197 7.12 -18.98 26.72
CA LEU A 197 6.96 -18.17 25.52
C LEU A 197 6.88 -19.01 24.22
N PRO A 198 7.75 -20.01 23.97
CA PRO A 198 7.63 -20.86 22.78
C PRO A 198 6.24 -21.49 22.60
N ALA A 199 5.63 -22.00 23.68
CA ALA A 199 4.29 -22.57 23.62
C ALA A 199 3.20 -21.52 23.28
N LEU A 200 3.36 -20.27 23.73
CA LEU A 200 2.49 -19.14 23.40
C LEU A 200 2.60 -18.74 21.93
N TYR A 201 3.82 -18.63 21.39
CA TYR A 201 4.03 -18.29 19.98
C TYR A 201 3.48 -19.36 19.03
N HIS A 202 3.62 -20.65 19.36
CA HIS A 202 3.01 -21.73 18.58
C HIS A 202 1.47 -21.68 18.54
N LYS A 203 0.81 -21.15 19.58
CA LYS A 203 -0.65 -20.92 19.56
C LYS A 203 -1.04 -19.78 18.62
N ILE A 204 -0.27 -18.69 18.59
CA ILE A 204 -0.50 -17.54 17.69
C ILE A 204 -0.41 -17.99 16.22
N LEU A 205 0.60 -18.80 15.88
CA LEU A 205 0.77 -19.37 14.52
C LEU A 205 -0.40 -20.26 14.09
N LYS A 206 -0.98 -21.04 15.01
CA LYS A 206 -2.16 -21.88 14.71
C LYS A 206 -3.46 -21.08 14.52
N ILE A 207 -3.57 -19.90 15.12
CA ILE A 207 -4.73 -19.00 14.92
C ILE A 207 -4.67 -18.41 13.51
N THR A 208 -3.48 -18.01 13.04
CA THR A 208 -3.29 -17.50 11.67
C THR A 208 -3.61 -18.52 10.57
N GLU A 209 -3.47 -19.83 10.84
CA GLU A 209 -3.86 -20.88 9.88
C GLU A 209 -5.38 -21.04 9.74
N ARG A 210 -6.16 -20.72 10.79
CA ARG A 210 -7.63 -20.89 10.80
C ARG A 210 -8.41 -19.69 10.24
N GLY A 211 -7.77 -18.53 10.12
CA GLY A 211 -8.40 -17.29 9.64
C GLY A 211 -8.48 -17.13 8.11
N SER A 212 -8.11 -18.17 7.34
CA SER A 212 -8.18 -18.11 5.87
C SER A 212 -9.58 -18.47 5.37
N THR A 213 -10.61 -17.66 5.68
CA THR A 213 -11.83 -17.65 4.85
C THR A 213 -11.46 -16.95 3.55
N TYR A 214 -11.33 -17.75 2.49
CA TYR A 214 -10.95 -17.29 1.15
C TYR A 214 -12.11 -16.50 0.55
N CYS A 215 -12.06 -15.17 0.65
CA CYS A 215 -12.92 -14.27 -0.11
C CYS A 215 -12.16 -13.72 -1.34
N GLU A 216 -12.94 -13.46 -2.38
CA GLU A 216 -12.56 -13.36 -3.79
C GLU A 216 -11.24 -12.66 -4.10
N VAL A 217 -10.44 -13.36 -4.90
CA VAL A 217 -9.27 -12.83 -5.60
C VAL A 217 -9.77 -11.75 -6.56
N ILE A 218 -9.55 -10.47 -6.26
CA ILE A 218 -9.65 -9.43 -7.28
C ILE A 218 -8.43 -9.62 -8.18
N CYS A 219 -8.58 -10.43 -9.23
CA CYS A 219 -7.65 -10.42 -10.34
C CYS A 219 -7.90 -9.15 -11.13
N ILE A 220 -6.89 -8.29 -11.22
CA ILE A 220 -6.91 -7.12 -12.11
C ILE A 220 -6.09 -7.46 -13.36
N PRO A 221 -6.70 -8.02 -14.42
CA PRO A 221 -6.06 -8.15 -15.72
C PRO A 221 -6.09 -6.82 -16.50
N GLU A 222 -5.21 -6.70 -17.51
CA GLU A 222 -4.94 -5.51 -18.34
C GLU A 222 -6.17 -4.82 -18.99
#